data_AF-A0A7D4IJZ8-F1
#
_entry.id   AF-A0A7D4IJZ8-F1
#
_cell.length_a   1.000
_cell.length_b   1.000
_cell.length_c   1.000
_cell.angle_alpha   90.00
_cell.angle_beta   90.00
_cell.angle_gamma   90.00
#
_symmetry.space_group_name_H-M   'P 1'
#
loop_
_entity.id
_entity.type
_entity.pdbx_description
1 polymer ?
#
loop_
_entity_poly.entity_id
_entity_poly.type
_entity_poly.pdbx_seq_one_letter_code
_entity_poly.pdbx_strand_id
1 'polypeptide(L)'
;MNLPMLGFIPEPITLPLERILPSHKVQDGMLETRKFKQILSSIEEIGLIEPLTVGKAVPPGDMHVLLDGHIRMLALQRLCVNVAPCLVAIDDENYTYNNRLNRLSSIQEHLMIRRAVDRGVPKERLAKALNVDITSIVKKMNLLDGVCKEAAELLKEQHFSANLGAVLRKMRPTRQIECVELMVAANNMTVAYAQALIAATPKEMLVGETKPKKLAGLTPEQADKMEREMSNVFGQFKLFEQSYGQDVLNLVLAKGFLAKLLGNETIRRYLGRHQQGMLAEFERIVQTVSLEK
;
A
#
# COMPACT_ATOMS: atom_id res chain seq x y z
N MET A 1 -28.96 -7.88 15.56
CA MET A 1 -27.89 -7.30 14.73
C MET A 1 -27.44 -6.03 15.43
N ASN A 2 -26.33 -6.08 16.18
CA ASN A 2 -25.79 -4.88 16.80
C ASN A 2 -25.23 -4.02 15.67
N LEU A 3 -25.88 -2.88 15.40
CA LEU A 3 -25.26 -1.84 14.58
C LEU A 3 -23.90 -1.52 15.22
N PRO A 4 -22.83 -1.39 14.42
CA PRO A 4 -21.58 -0.88 14.94
C PRO A 4 -21.87 0.43 15.66
N MET A 5 -21.39 0.59 16.90
CA MET A 5 -21.47 1.85 17.63
C MET A 5 -20.70 2.88 16.80
N LEU A 6 -21.43 3.76 16.11
CA LEU A 6 -20.83 4.86 15.36
C LEU A 6 -20.35 5.89 16.38
N GLY A 7 -19.15 6.44 16.20
CA GLY A 7 -18.62 7.51 17.04
C GLY A 7 -19.23 8.88 16.77
N PHE A 8 -20.24 8.97 15.89
CA PHE A 8 -20.89 10.19 15.46
C PHE A 8 -22.36 9.96 15.09
N ILE A 9 -23.16 11.02 15.14
CA ILE A 9 -24.55 11.05 14.69
C ILE A 9 -24.55 11.08 13.15
N PRO A 10 -25.20 10.13 12.46
CA PRO A 10 -25.10 9.97 11.01
C PRO A 10 -25.82 11.07 10.20
N GLU A 11 -26.72 11.82 10.82
CA GLU A 11 -27.39 12.96 10.18
C GLU A 11 -26.51 14.21 10.25
N PRO A 12 -26.02 14.73 9.11
CA PRO A 12 -25.19 15.92 9.10
C PRO A 12 -26.04 17.16 9.40
N ILE A 13 -25.55 18.00 10.29
CA ILE A 13 -26.08 19.34 10.55
C ILE A 13 -25.32 20.37 9.72
N THR A 14 -25.99 21.43 9.27
CA THR A 14 -25.31 22.53 8.58
C THR A 14 -24.98 23.62 9.59
N LEU A 15 -23.69 23.92 9.74
CA LEU A 15 -23.21 24.93 10.68
C LEU A 15 -22.52 26.08 9.94
N PRO A 16 -22.75 27.34 10.35
CA PRO A 16 -21.90 28.46 9.95
C PRO A 16 -20.46 28.22 10.39
N LEU A 17 -19.47 28.52 9.54
CA LEU A 17 -18.05 28.37 9.89
C LEU A 17 -17.66 29.20 11.12
N GLU A 18 -18.33 30.32 11.36
CA GLU A 18 -18.15 31.17 12.54
C GLU A 18 -18.48 30.44 13.85
N ARG A 19 -19.35 29.43 13.81
CA ARG A 19 -19.71 28.62 14.98
C ARG A 19 -18.78 27.41 15.19
N ILE A 20 -17.76 27.25 14.35
CA ILE A 20 -16.82 26.13 14.41
C ILE A 20 -15.46 26.62 14.91
N LEU A 21 -15.04 26.11 16.07
CA LEU A 21 -13.77 26.46 16.70
C LEU A 21 -12.69 25.43 16.36
N PRO A 22 -11.60 25.80 15.68
CA PRO A 22 -10.48 24.89 15.45
C PRO A 22 -9.86 24.41 16.76
N SER A 23 -9.74 23.08 16.96
CA SER A 23 -9.04 22.51 18.14
C SER A 23 -7.54 22.77 18.16
N HIS A 24 -6.92 22.99 16.99
CA HIS A 24 -5.52 23.36 16.88
C HIS A 24 -5.30 24.26 15.66
N LYS A 25 -4.21 25.02 15.66
CA LYS A 25 -3.80 25.82 14.51
C LYS A 25 -3.22 24.91 13.43
N VAL A 26 -3.65 25.12 12.19
CA VAL A 26 -3.02 24.51 11.01
C VAL A 26 -1.59 25.05 10.90
N GLN A 27 -0.63 24.17 10.62
CA GLN A 27 0.79 24.54 10.49
C GLN A 27 1.02 25.61 9.42
N ASP A 28 1.97 26.50 9.68
CA ASP A 28 2.40 27.51 8.72
C ASP A 28 2.95 26.85 7.44
N GLY A 29 2.57 27.38 6.28
CA GLY A 29 2.94 26.81 4.97
C GLY A 29 2.03 25.69 4.47
N MET A 30 0.99 25.29 5.21
CA MET A 30 0.01 24.28 4.73
C MET A 30 -0.63 24.67 3.38
N LEU A 31 -0.83 25.96 3.15
CA LEU A 31 -1.40 26.52 1.91
C LEU A 31 -0.58 26.16 0.66
N GLU A 32 0.74 25.97 0.80
CA GLU A 32 1.60 25.63 -0.33
C GLU A 32 1.65 24.13 -0.62
N THR A 33 1.18 23.30 0.31
CA THR A 33 1.25 21.86 0.18
C THR A 33 0.38 21.34 -0.97
N ARG A 34 0.86 20.30 -1.65
CA ARG A 34 0.08 19.60 -2.68
C ARG A 34 -1.25 19.08 -2.14
N LYS A 35 -1.26 18.62 -0.88
CA LYS A 35 -2.46 18.10 -0.20
C LYS A 35 -3.54 19.18 -0.09
N PHE A 36 -3.18 20.38 0.36
CA PHE A 36 -4.12 21.51 0.45
C PHE A 36 -4.65 21.89 -0.94
N LYS A 37 -3.77 22.05 -1.93
CA LYS A 37 -4.16 22.41 -3.30
C LYS A 37 -5.10 21.36 -3.92
N GLN A 38 -4.89 20.08 -3.65
CA GLN A 38 -5.77 19.00 -4.08
C GLN A 38 -7.15 19.07 -3.40
N ILE A 39 -7.20 19.29 -2.10
CA ILE A 39 -8.47 19.42 -1.35
C ILE A 39 -9.25 20.65 -1.84
N LEU A 40 -8.58 21.78 -2.02
CA LEU A 40 -9.17 23.02 -2.54
C LEU A 40 -9.83 22.79 -3.91
N SER A 41 -9.09 22.20 -4.86
CA SER A 41 -9.58 21.90 -6.20
C SER A 41 -10.74 20.91 -6.20
N SER A 42 -10.71 19.91 -5.31
CA SER A 42 -11.81 18.95 -5.15
C SER A 42 -13.09 19.60 -4.62
N ILE A 43 -12.97 20.49 -3.62
CA ILE A 43 -14.13 21.19 -3.05
C ILE A 43 -14.71 22.18 -4.05
N GLU A 44 -13.87 22.87 -4.82
CA GLU A 44 -14.33 23.79 -5.87
C GLU A 44 -15.12 23.06 -6.98
N GLU A 45 -14.70 21.85 -7.35
CA GLU A 45 -15.29 21.12 -8.49
C GLU A 45 -16.50 20.23 -8.12
N ILE A 46 -16.53 19.66 -6.91
CA ILE A 46 -17.52 18.66 -6.50
C ILE A 46 -18.23 19.06 -5.19
N GLY A 47 -17.69 20.02 -4.44
CA GLY A 47 -18.15 20.35 -3.09
C GLY A 47 -17.50 19.48 -2.02
N LEU A 48 -17.89 19.72 -0.77
CA LEU A 48 -17.39 18.97 0.37
C LEU A 48 -18.04 17.58 0.42
N ILE A 49 -17.29 16.55 0.00
CA ILE A 49 -17.77 15.15 -0.03
C ILE A 49 -17.89 14.58 1.39
N GLU A 50 -16.85 14.74 2.18
CA GLU A 50 -16.80 14.28 3.56
C GLU A 50 -17.10 15.49 4.48
N PRO A 51 -18.17 15.45 5.29
CA PRO A 51 -18.50 16.50 6.26
C PRO A 51 -17.38 16.72 7.30
N LEU A 52 -17.36 17.91 7.91
CA LEU A 52 -16.46 18.17 9.05
C LEU A 52 -16.94 17.41 10.29
N THR A 53 -16.03 16.98 11.16
CA THR A 53 -16.43 16.34 12.42
C THR A 53 -16.27 17.31 13.56
N VAL A 54 -17.34 17.53 14.31
CA VAL A 54 -17.38 18.50 15.40
C VAL A 54 -17.88 17.86 16.69
N GLY A 55 -17.45 18.39 17.84
CA GLY A 55 -17.97 18.01 19.14
C GLY A 55 -19.39 18.53 19.39
N LYS A 56 -19.95 18.18 20.54
CA LYS A 56 -21.24 18.71 21.01
C LYS A 56 -21.17 20.23 21.18
N ALA A 57 -22.32 20.89 21.05
CA ALA A 57 -22.42 22.34 21.25
C ALA A 57 -22.05 22.71 22.69
N VAL A 58 -21.16 23.68 22.86
CA VAL A 58 -20.75 24.22 24.16
C VAL A 58 -21.46 25.55 24.40
N PRO A 59 -22.25 25.69 25.48
CA PRO A 59 -22.82 26.98 25.89
C PRO A 59 -21.74 27.90 26.51
N PRO A 60 -21.85 29.24 26.39
CA PRO A 60 -22.90 30.00 25.70
C PRO A 60 -22.54 30.28 24.23
N GLY A 61 -23.48 30.05 23.31
CA GLY A 61 -23.34 30.41 21.88
C GLY A 61 -23.41 29.27 20.88
N ASP A 62 -23.71 28.04 21.31
CA ASP A 62 -23.78 26.84 20.48
C ASP A 62 -22.55 26.67 19.58
N MET A 63 -21.37 26.92 20.16
CA MET A 63 -20.09 26.78 19.48
C MET A 63 -19.69 25.31 19.47
N HIS A 64 -19.16 24.85 18.35
CA HIS A 64 -18.73 23.47 18.17
C HIS A 64 -17.22 23.40 17.97
N VAL A 65 -16.53 22.56 18.75
CA VAL A 65 -15.09 22.33 18.57
C VAL A 65 -14.87 21.39 17.38
N LEU A 66 -13.99 21.77 16.46
CA LEU A 66 -13.60 20.97 15.32
C LEU A 66 -12.66 19.84 15.75
N LEU A 67 -13.10 18.60 15.60
CA LEU A 67 -12.33 17.41 15.94
C LEU A 67 -11.52 16.92 14.74
N ASP A 68 -12.15 16.89 13.54
CA ASP A 68 -11.48 16.55 12.29
C ASP A 68 -11.95 17.44 11.12
N GLY A 69 -11.04 17.68 10.18
CA GLY A 69 -11.31 18.42 8.94
C GLY A 69 -10.68 19.81 8.88
N HIS A 70 -9.65 20.12 9.66
CA HIS A 70 -9.00 21.45 9.69
C HIS A 70 -8.53 21.93 8.31
N ILE A 71 -7.96 21.03 7.50
CA ILE A 71 -7.53 21.38 6.13
C ILE A 71 -8.74 21.66 5.22
N ARG A 72 -9.85 20.94 5.40
CA ARG A 72 -11.09 21.12 4.66
C ARG A 72 -11.78 22.43 5.06
N MET A 73 -11.84 22.74 6.35
CA MET A 73 -12.33 24.02 6.86
C MET A 73 -11.52 25.20 6.29
N LEU A 74 -10.19 25.10 6.29
CA LEU A 74 -9.32 26.12 5.71
C LEU A 74 -9.59 26.32 4.20
N ALA A 75 -9.83 25.24 3.46
CA ALA A 75 -10.19 25.32 2.05
C ALA A 75 -11.56 25.98 1.84
N LEU A 76 -12.56 25.67 2.67
CA LEU A 76 -13.87 26.33 2.64
C LEU A 76 -13.77 27.84 2.92
N GLN A 77 -12.97 28.23 3.91
CA GLN A 77 -12.69 29.65 4.18
C GLN A 77 -12.05 30.33 2.97
N ARG A 78 -11.11 29.66 2.30
CA ARG A 78 -10.43 30.20 1.11
C ARG A 78 -11.37 30.37 -0.09
N LEU A 79 -12.38 29.50 -0.20
CA LEU A 79 -13.44 29.57 -1.20
C LEU A 79 -14.59 30.51 -0.80
N CYS A 80 -14.48 31.21 0.32
CA CYS A 80 -15.51 32.11 0.87
C CYS A 80 -16.86 31.41 1.10
N VAL A 81 -16.85 30.12 1.46
CA VAL A 81 -18.05 29.37 1.81
C VAL A 81 -18.35 29.56 3.30
N ASN A 82 -19.53 30.08 3.63
CA ASN A 82 -19.86 30.46 5.01
C ASN A 82 -20.46 29.32 5.85
N VAL A 83 -20.91 28.23 5.23
CA VAL A 83 -21.58 27.11 5.89
C VAL A 83 -20.93 25.78 5.51
N ALA A 84 -20.86 24.84 6.44
CA ALA A 84 -20.33 23.51 6.20
C ALA A 84 -21.28 22.43 6.76
N PRO A 85 -21.44 21.30 6.05
CA PRO A 85 -22.01 20.10 6.66
C PRO A 85 -21.05 19.56 7.73
N CYS A 86 -21.60 19.24 8.89
CA CYS A 86 -20.87 18.74 10.05
C CYS A 86 -21.56 17.50 10.64
N LEU A 87 -20.76 16.53 11.04
CA LEU A 87 -21.19 15.38 11.83
C LEU A 87 -20.85 15.64 13.29
N VAL A 88 -21.84 15.46 14.17
CA VAL A 88 -21.64 15.63 15.61
C VAL A 88 -21.09 14.33 16.19
N ALA A 89 -19.88 14.39 16.71
CA ALA A 89 -19.25 13.28 17.41
C ALA A 89 -19.96 13.00 18.74
N ILE A 90 -20.07 11.71 19.06
CA ILE A 90 -20.64 11.23 20.32
C ILE A 90 -19.58 11.30 21.43
N ASP A 91 -18.32 11.12 21.04
CA ASP A 91 -17.13 11.13 21.89
C ASP A 91 -16.23 12.33 21.59
N ASP A 92 -15.55 12.85 22.61
CA ASP A 92 -14.67 14.04 22.52
C ASP A 92 -13.21 13.68 22.13
N GLU A 93 -12.98 12.52 21.52
CA GLU A 93 -11.63 12.06 21.18
C GLU A 93 -11.15 12.54 19.80
N ASN A 94 -10.11 13.38 19.79
CA ASN A 94 -9.44 13.84 18.56
C ASN A 94 -8.57 12.76 17.89
N TYR A 95 -8.18 11.71 18.62
CA TYR A 95 -7.17 10.75 18.15
C TYR A 95 -7.74 9.70 17.17
N THR A 96 -9.04 9.42 17.27
CA THR A 96 -9.66 8.25 16.62
C THR A 96 -9.83 8.43 15.11
N TYR A 97 -10.03 9.67 14.64
CA TYR A 97 -10.36 9.95 13.24
C TYR A 97 -9.19 9.74 12.26
N ASN A 98 -7.93 9.95 12.69
CA ASN A 98 -6.76 9.84 11.81
C ASN A 98 -5.90 8.58 12.04
N ASN A 99 -6.24 7.73 13.01
CA ASN A 99 -5.38 6.59 13.41
C ASN A 99 -5.45 5.39 12.45
N ARG A 100 -6.38 5.38 11.48
CA ARG A 100 -6.55 4.29 10.50
C ARG A 100 -6.68 4.79 9.06
N LEU A 101 -5.74 5.63 8.62
CA LEU A 101 -5.67 6.05 7.22
C LEU A 101 -5.37 4.86 6.31
N ASN A 102 -6.40 4.31 5.67
CA ASN A 102 -6.24 3.30 4.64
C ASN A 102 -5.78 3.98 3.34
N ARG A 103 -4.55 3.70 2.90
CA ARG A 103 -4.03 4.23 1.64
C ARG A 103 -4.50 3.36 0.50
N LEU A 104 -5.07 4.00 -0.53
CA LEU A 104 -5.49 3.29 -1.73
C LEU A 104 -4.25 2.75 -2.46
N SER A 105 -4.27 1.46 -2.79
CA SER A 105 -3.24 0.85 -3.62
C SER A 105 -3.34 1.38 -5.06
N SER A 106 -2.24 1.25 -5.82
CA SER A 106 -2.21 1.74 -7.21
C SER A 106 -3.22 1.03 -8.11
N ILE A 107 -3.55 -0.24 -7.81
CA ILE A 107 -4.60 -0.98 -8.52
C ILE A 107 -5.99 -0.50 -8.12
N GLN A 108 -6.24 -0.25 -6.83
CA GLN A 108 -7.51 0.31 -6.38
C GLN A 108 -7.77 1.67 -7.03
N GLU A 109 -6.76 2.54 -7.09
CA GLU A 109 -6.86 3.83 -7.79
C GLU A 109 -7.22 3.65 -9.28
N HIS A 110 -6.56 2.72 -9.98
CA HIS A 110 -6.88 2.41 -11.38
C HIS A 110 -8.35 1.99 -11.55
N LEU A 111 -8.83 1.06 -10.72
CA LEU A 111 -10.21 0.58 -10.78
C LEU A 111 -11.23 1.68 -10.48
N MET A 112 -10.93 2.55 -9.51
CA MET A 112 -11.78 3.70 -9.18
C MET A 112 -11.86 4.70 -10.34
N ILE A 113 -10.72 5.06 -10.94
CA ILE A 113 -10.67 5.98 -12.10
C ILE A 113 -11.43 5.38 -13.28
N ARG A 114 -11.19 4.10 -13.61
CA ARG A 114 -11.87 3.44 -14.72
C ARG A 114 -13.38 3.41 -14.49
N ARG A 115 -13.83 3.02 -13.30
CA ARG A 115 -15.26 3.00 -12.93
C ARG A 115 -15.90 4.39 -13.01
N ALA A 116 -15.19 5.45 -12.64
CA ALA A 116 -15.71 6.82 -12.75
C ALA A 116 -15.91 7.23 -14.22
N VAL A 117 -14.94 6.93 -15.08
CA VAL A 117 -15.03 7.21 -16.53
C VAL A 117 -16.11 6.36 -17.20
N ASP A 118 -16.20 5.05 -16.87
CA ASP A 118 -17.22 4.13 -17.38
C ASP A 118 -18.65 4.59 -17.02
N ARG A 119 -18.80 5.34 -15.91
CA ARG A 119 -20.06 5.97 -15.48
C ARG A 119 -20.32 7.35 -16.11
N GLY A 120 -19.49 7.79 -17.04
CA GLY A 120 -19.68 9.02 -17.80
C GLY A 120 -19.01 10.27 -17.23
N VAL A 121 -18.14 10.15 -16.23
CA VAL A 121 -17.38 11.32 -15.73
C VAL A 121 -16.27 11.67 -16.72
N PRO A 122 -16.20 12.92 -17.24
CA PRO A 122 -15.17 13.31 -18.18
C PRO A 122 -13.78 13.35 -17.52
N LYS A 123 -12.74 13.00 -18.29
CA LYS A 123 -11.36 12.86 -17.79
C LYS A 123 -10.79 14.18 -17.30
N GLU A 124 -11.17 15.27 -17.95
CA GLU A 124 -10.80 16.65 -17.63
C GLU A 124 -11.33 17.05 -16.26
N ARG A 125 -12.56 16.64 -15.93
CA ARG A 125 -13.17 16.89 -14.62
C ARG A 125 -12.47 16.11 -13.52
N LEU A 126 -12.10 14.85 -13.76
CA LEU A 126 -11.31 14.05 -12.82
C LEU A 126 -9.91 14.67 -12.59
N ALA A 127 -9.25 15.09 -13.66
CA ALA A 127 -7.96 15.75 -13.61
C ALA A 127 -8.01 17.04 -12.76
N LYS A 128 -9.04 17.87 -12.99
CA LYS A 128 -9.28 19.09 -12.21
C LYS A 128 -9.58 18.79 -10.74
N ALA A 129 -10.52 17.91 -10.44
CA ALA A 129 -10.89 17.56 -9.07
C ALA A 129 -9.71 16.98 -8.27
N LEU A 130 -8.86 16.17 -8.90
CA LEU A 130 -7.69 15.56 -8.26
C LEU A 130 -6.44 16.45 -8.31
N ASN A 131 -6.51 17.63 -8.94
CA ASN A 131 -5.38 18.52 -9.19
C ASN A 131 -4.17 17.78 -9.80
N VAL A 132 -4.42 17.04 -10.88
CA VAL A 132 -3.41 16.28 -11.63
C VAL A 132 -3.58 16.51 -13.13
N ASP A 133 -2.51 16.27 -13.88
CA ASP A 133 -2.57 16.34 -15.34
C ASP A 133 -3.44 15.21 -15.92
N ILE A 134 -4.15 15.52 -17.01
CA ILE A 134 -5.00 14.59 -17.76
C ILE A 134 -4.18 13.37 -18.22
N THR A 135 -2.91 13.57 -18.60
CA THR A 135 -2.05 12.45 -19.00
C THR A 135 -1.83 11.44 -17.87
N SER A 136 -1.82 11.89 -16.61
CA SER A 136 -1.69 11.01 -15.45
C SER A 136 -2.95 10.18 -15.23
N ILE A 137 -4.13 10.77 -15.46
CA ILE A 137 -5.42 10.07 -15.44
C ILE A 137 -5.44 8.97 -16.50
N VAL A 138 -5.03 9.29 -17.74
CA VAL A 138 -4.97 8.32 -18.84
C VAL A 138 -3.98 7.18 -18.53
N LYS A 139 -2.79 7.49 -17.98
CA LYS A 139 -1.82 6.47 -17.57
C LYS A 139 -2.37 5.54 -16.49
N LYS A 140 -3.02 6.09 -15.46
CA LYS A 140 -3.66 5.29 -14.41
C LYS A 140 -4.83 4.47 -14.96
N MET A 141 -5.62 5.02 -15.88
CA MET A 141 -6.73 4.31 -16.53
C MET A 141 -6.25 3.12 -17.36
N ASN A 142 -5.10 3.25 -18.03
CA ASN A 142 -4.53 2.20 -18.89
C ASN A 142 -3.51 1.31 -18.15
N LEU A 143 -3.48 1.35 -16.81
CA LEU A 143 -2.45 0.69 -16.00
C LEU A 143 -2.36 -0.81 -16.25
N LEU A 144 -3.52 -1.48 -16.25
CA LEU A 144 -3.62 -2.94 -16.36
C LEU A 144 -3.79 -3.42 -17.80
N ASP A 145 -3.81 -2.53 -18.78
CA ASP A 145 -3.88 -2.96 -20.18
C ASP A 145 -2.68 -3.86 -20.47
N GLY A 146 -2.91 -5.03 -21.08
CA GLY A 146 -1.88 -6.02 -21.40
C GLY A 146 -1.01 -6.51 -20.22
N VAL A 147 -1.44 -6.28 -18.98
CA VAL A 147 -0.93 -6.98 -17.79
C VAL A 147 -1.83 -8.20 -17.54
N CYS A 148 -1.25 -9.38 -17.33
CA CYS A 148 -2.02 -10.58 -17.03
C CYS A 148 -2.70 -10.50 -15.66
N LYS A 149 -3.76 -11.28 -15.46
CA LYS A 149 -4.59 -11.22 -14.24
C LYS A 149 -3.80 -11.64 -13.01
N GLU A 150 -2.94 -12.63 -13.16
CA GLU A 150 -2.10 -13.19 -12.10
C GLU A 150 -1.08 -12.15 -11.62
N ALA A 151 -0.40 -11.46 -12.54
CA ALA A 151 0.50 -10.37 -12.19
C ALA A 151 -0.24 -9.18 -11.57
N ALA A 152 -1.46 -8.88 -12.03
CA ALA A 152 -2.29 -7.86 -11.42
C ALA A 152 -2.72 -8.21 -9.98
N GLU A 153 -3.02 -9.48 -9.68
CA GLU A 153 -3.37 -9.91 -8.33
C GLU A 153 -2.19 -9.77 -7.36
N LEU A 154 -0.97 -10.10 -7.80
CA LEU A 154 0.25 -9.90 -7.00
C LEU A 154 0.52 -8.42 -6.67
N LEU A 155 0.06 -7.50 -7.52
CA LEU A 155 0.23 -6.05 -7.36
C LEU A 155 -0.91 -5.38 -6.56
N LYS A 156 -1.93 -6.12 -6.12
CA LYS A 156 -3.19 -5.58 -5.58
C LYS A 156 -3.02 -4.69 -4.36
N GLU A 157 -2.10 -5.04 -3.45
CA GLU A 157 -1.82 -4.29 -2.23
C GLU A 157 -0.57 -3.38 -2.36
N GLN A 158 0.01 -3.31 -3.56
CA GLN A 158 1.28 -2.64 -3.80
C GLN A 158 1.07 -1.17 -4.20
N HIS A 159 2.06 -0.34 -3.85
CA HIS A 159 2.10 1.08 -4.19
C HIS A 159 3.23 1.35 -5.19
N PHE A 160 2.87 1.82 -6.39
CA PHE A 160 3.82 2.00 -7.48
C PHE A 160 3.40 3.08 -8.49
N SER A 161 4.34 3.49 -9.34
CA SER A 161 4.06 4.43 -10.42
C SER A 161 3.25 3.76 -11.53
N ALA A 162 2.26 4.46 -12.09
CA ALA A 162 1.50 3.98 -13.25
C ALA A 162 2.37 3.63 -14.47
N ASN A 163 3.58 4.20 -14.56
CA ASN A 163 4.54 3.87 -15.61
C ASN A 163 5.04 2.42 -15.53
N LEU A 164 4.91 1.75 -14.37
CA LEU A 164 5.29 0.35 -14.20
C LEU A 164 4.47 -0.58 -15.12
N GLY A 165 3.17 -0.34 -15.28
CA GLY A 165 2.33 -1.15 -16.18
C GLY A 165 2.80 -1.07 -17.64
N ALA A 166 3.29 0.09 -18.08
CA ALA A 166 3.85 0.27 -19.43
C ALA A 166 5.17 -0.49 -19.65
N VAL A 167 5.90 -0.78 -18.57
CA VAL A 167 7.10 -1.62 -18.57
C VAL A 167 6.65 -3.09 -18.64
N LEU A 168 5.80 -3.53 -17.71
CA LEU A 168 5.32 -4.93 -17.63
C LEU A 168 4.69 -5.43 -18.93
N ARG A 169 3.90 -4.60 -19.62
CA ARG A 169 3.22 -4.95 -20.89
C ARG A 169 4.16 -5.35 -22.03
N LYS A 170 5.45 -5.02 -21.94
CA LYS A 170 6.46 -5.43 -22.94
C LYS A 170 6.89 -6.89 -22.79
N MET A 171 6.50 -7.55 -21.71
CA MET A 171 6.80 -8.95 -21.43
C MET A 171 5.56 -9.83 -21.65
N ARG A 172 5.76 -11.09 -22.00
CA ARG A 172 4.69 -12.10 -22.09
C ARG A 172 4.13 -12.43 -20.70
N PRO A 173 2.89 -12.96 -20.62
CA PRO A 173 2.21 -13.21 -19.34
C PRO A 173 3.02 -14.00 -18.31
N THR A 174 3.70 -15.07 -18.71
CA THR A 174 4.54 -15.88 -17.79
C THR A 174 5.64 -15.04 -17.17
N ARG A 175 6.36 -14.27 -17.98
CA ARG A 175 7.45 -13.40 -17.51
C ARG A 175 6.95 -12.22 -16.67
N GLN A 176 5.77 -11.68 -16.96
CA GLN A 176 5.17 -10.64 -16.12
C GLN A 176 4.98 -11.12 -14.68
N ILE A 177 4.50 -12.35 -14.50
CA ILE A 177 4.29 -12.95 -13.17
C ILE A 177 5.64 -13.07 -12.45
N GLU A 178 6.63 -13.71 -13.07
CA GLU A 178 7.96 -13.88 -12.48
C GLU A 178 8.61 -12.54 -12.08
N CYS A 179 8.53 -11.54 -12.96
CA CYS A 179 9.08 -10.22 -12.67
C CYS A 179 8.36 -9.57 -11.49
N VAL A 180 7.03 -9.65 -11.43
CA VAL A 180 6.29 -9.07 -10.31
C VAL A 180 6.59 -9.80 -9.00
N GLU A 181 6.68 -11.14 -9.00
CA GLU A 181 7.09 -11.92 -7.82
C GLU A 181 8.46 -11.45 -7.30
N LEU A 182 9.43 -11.30 -8.20
CA LEU A 182 10.77 -10.79 -7.85
C LEU A 182 10.72 -9.37 -7.27
N MET A 183 9.89 -8.49 -7.85
CA MET A 183 9.72 -7.13 -7.35
C MET A 183 9.08 -7.09 -5.96
N VAL A 184 8.08 -7.94 -5.72
CA VAL A 184 7.43 -8.09 -4.40
C VAL A 184 8.43 -8.64 -3.39
N ALA A 185 9.13 -9.72 -3.72
CA ALA A 185 10.12 -10.34 -2.83
C ALA A 185 11.28 -9.39 -2.50
N ALA A 186 11.73 -8.59 -3.47
CA ALA A 186 12.76 -7.56 -3.26
C ALA A 186 12.22 -6.27 -2.60
N ASN A 187 10.91 -6.18 -2.34
CA ASN A 187 10.22 -4.96 -1.89
C ASN A 187 10.61 -3.71 -2.70
N ASN A 188 10.76 -3.87 -4.02
CA ASN A 188 11.25 -2.82 -4.91
C ASN A 188 10.30 -2.62 -6.11
N MET A 189 9.35 -1.72 -5.94
CA MET A 189 8.31 -1.40 -6.93
C MET A 189 8.68 -0.25 -7.89
N THR A 190 9.97 -0.03 -8.13
CA THR A 190 10.44 1.08 -8.96
C THR A 190 10.43 0.75 -10.45
N VAL A 191 10.20 1.79 -11.27
CA VAL A 191 10.24 1.67 -12.74
C VAL A 191 11.64 1.28 -13.23
N ALA A 192 12.68 1.79 -12.58
CA ALA A 192 14.07 1.48 -12.92
C ALA A 192 14.39 0.00 -12.72
N TYR A 193 13.94 -0.58 -11.61
CA TYR A 193 14.15 -2.00 -11.35
C TYR A 193 13.40 -2.88 -12.37
N ALA A 194 12.14 -2.54 -12.68
CA ALA A 194 11.39 -3.23 -13.73
C ALA A 194 12.04 -3.09 -15.12
N GLN A 195 12.68 -1.97 -15.44
CA GLN A 195 13.44 -1.81 -16.68
C GLN A 195 14.68 -2.71 -16.71
N ALA A 196 15.38 -2.87 -15.59
CA ALA A 196 16.49 -3.81 -15.48
C ALA A 196 16.02 -5.25 -15.70
N LEU A 197 14.87 -5.64 -15.13
CA LEU A 197 14.27 -6.96 -15.33
C LEU A 197 13.92 -7.22 -16.80
N ILE A 198 13.40 -6.23 -17.52
CA ILE A 198 13.17 -6.34 -18.97
C ILE A 198 14.47 -6.53 -19.74
N ALA A 199 15.52 -5.79 -19.38
CA ALA A 199 16.81 -5.93 -20.05
C ALA A 199 17.47 -7.29 -19.80
N ALA A 200 17.16 -7.93 -18.67
CA ALA A 200 17.55 -9.31 -18.34
C ALA A 200 16.57 -10.37 -18.89
N THR A 201 15.60 -10.00 -19.73
CA THR A 201 14.56 -10.92 -20.22
C THR A 201 14.90 -11.46 -21.61
N PRO A 202 14.81 -12.79 -21.83
CA PRO A 202 15.01 -13.40 -23.15
C PRO A 202 14.06 -12.84 -24.21
N LYS A 203 14.52 -12.72 -25.46
CA LYS A 203 13.72 -12.13 -26.56
C LYS A 203 12.43 -12.87 -26.82
N GLU A 204 12.41 -14.18 -26.59
CA GLU A 204 11.25 -15.06 -26.75
C GLU A 204 10.12 -14.71 -25.77
N MET A 205 10.48 -14.15 -24.61
CA MET A 205 9.55 -13.75 -23.55
C MET A 205 9.14 -12.28 -23.65
N LEU A 206 9.62 -11.53 -24.65
CA LEU A 206 9.19 -10.17 -24.93
C LEU A 206 8.00 -10.18 -25.93
N VAL A 207 7.18 -9.12 -25.86
CA VAL A 207 6.06 -8.89 -26.77
C VAL A 207 6.55 -8.06 -27.96
N GLY A 208 6.41 -8.61 -29.18
CA GLY A 208 6.83 -8.00 -30.44
C GLY A 208 8.35 -7.94 -30.64
N GLU A 209 8.81 -7.36 -31.76
CA GLU A 209 10.23 -7.03 -32.00
C GLU A 209 10.71 -5.84 -31.17
N THR A 210 10.23 -5.72 -29.93
CA THR A 210 10.61 -4.65 -29.02
C THR A 210 12.03 -4.92 -28.56
N LYS A 211 13.03 -4.60 -29.40
CA LYS A 211 14.43 -4.60 -28.99
C LYS A 211 14.50 -3.79 -27.68
N PRO A 212 15.02 -4.35 -26.58
CA PRO A 212 15.18 -3.58 -25.36
C PRO A 212 15.95 -2.32 -25.75
N LYS A 213 15.34 -1.14 -25.59
CA LYS A 213 16.07 0.12 -25.74
C LYS A 213 17.27 -0.04 -24.83
N LYS A 214 18.47 -0.06 -25.40
CA LYS A 214 19.73 -0.16 -24.65
C LYS A 214 19.58 0.74 -23.43
N LEU A 215 19.51 0.16 -22.24
CA LEU A 215 19.56 0.95 -21.01
C LEU A 215 20.80 1.83 -21.15
N ALA A 216 20.63 3.14 -21.05
CA ALA A 216 21.74 4.07 -21.18
C ALA A 216 22.78 3.70 -20.11
N GLY A 217 23.90 3.08 -20.53
CA GLY A 217 24.96 2.62 -19.64
C GLY A 217 25.18 1.10 -19.53
N LEU A 218 24.34 0.23 -20.12
CA LEU A 218 24.63 -1.22 -20.16
C LEU A 218 25.19 -1.67 -21.51
N THR A 219 26.34 -2.35 -21.49
CA THR A 219 26.87 -3.07 -22.66
C THR A 219 26.05 -4.35 -22.90
N PRO A 220 26.01 -4.87 -24.15
CA PRO A 220 25.33 -6.13 -24.44
C PRO A 220 25.86 -7.30 -23.60
N GLU A 221 27.17 -7.34 -23.34
CA GLU A 221 27.80 -8.36 -22.48
C GLU A 221 27.31 -8.28 -21.02
N GLN A 222 27.11 -7.07 -20.50
CA GLN A 222 26.54 -6.87 -19.15
C GLN A 222 25.07 -7.30 -19.09
N ALA A 223 24.31 -7.10 -20.17
CA ALA A 223 22.93 -7.56 -20.26
C ALA A 223 22.85 -9.10 -20.27
N ASP A 224 23.69 -9.76 -21.08
CA ASP A 224 23.76 -11.22 -21.14
C ASP A 224 24.23 -11.83 -19.80
N LYS A 225 25.19 -11.19 -19.12
CA LYS A 225 25.62 -11.60 -17.78
C LYS A 225 24.48 -11.45 -16.76
N MET A 226 23.77 -10.32 -16.81
CA MET A 226 22.64 -10.05 -15.93
C MET A 226 21.50 -11.06 -16.16
N GLU A 227 21.19 -11.41 -17.41
CA GLU A 227 20.20 -12.45 -17.74
C GLU A 227 20.54 -13.80 -17.09
N ARG A 228 21.80 -14.24 -17.21
CA ARG A 228 22.27 -15.51 -16.61
C ARG A 228 22.22 -15.48 -15.08
N GLU A 229 22.73 -14.41 -14.48
CA GLU A 229 22.71 -14.26 -13.02
C GLU A 229 21.27 -14.20 -12.49
N MET A 230 20.38 -13.48 -13.17
CA MET A 230 18.97 -13.36 -12.78
C MET A 230 18.23 -14.70 -12.90
N SER A 231 18.50 -15.46 -13.96
CA SER A 231 17.91 -16.79 -14.16
C SER A 231 18.35 -17.75 -13.06
N ASN A 232 19.63 -17.71 -12.66
CA ASN A 232 20.15 -18.51 -11.55
C ASN A 232 19.51 -18.11 -10.21
N VAL A 233 19.43 -16.82 -9.92
CA VAL A 233 18.81 -16.31 -8.68
C VAL A 233 17.34 -16.69 -8.62
N PHE A 234 16.59 -16.54 -9.72
CA PHE A 234 15.18 -16.91 -9.77
C PHE A 234 14.97 -18.42 -9.62
N GLY A 235 15.80 -19.23 -10.27
CA GLY A 235 15.76 -20.68 -10.12
C GLY A 235 15.99 -21.12 -8.67
N GLN A 236 17.00 -20.55 -8.00
CA GLN A 236 17.24 -20.80 -6.57
C GLN A 236 16.07 -20.33 -5.71
N PHE A 237 15.52 -19.14 -5.99
CA PHE A 237 14.36 -18.61 -5.29
C PHE A 237 13.16 -19.56 -5.38
N LYS A 238 12.82 -20.06 -6.57
CA LYS A 238 11.72 -21.01 -6.74
C LYS A 238 11.95 -22.34 -6.03
N LEU A 239 13.19 -22.82 -6.00
CA LEU A 239 13.54 -24.03 -5.24
C LEU A 239 13.35 -23.81 -3.73
N PHE A 240 13.81 -22.67 -3.20
CA PHE A 240 13.59 -22.32 -1.80
C PHE A 240 12.11 -22.13 -1.48
N GLU A 241 11.34 -21.46 -2.34
CA GLU A 241 9.91 -21.24 -2.15
C GLU A 241 9.13 -22.57 -2.04
N GLN A 242 9.48 -23.56 -2.87
CA GLN A 242 8.85 -24.88 -2.85
C GLN A 242 9.16 -25.67 -1.56
N SER A 243 10.39 -25.59 -1.04
CA SER A 243 10.77 -26.33 0.17
C SER A 243 10.45 -25.56 1.47
N TYR A 244 10.31 -24.24 1.41
CA TYR A 244 10.20 -23.37 2.59
C TYR A 244 9.09 -23.82 3.55
N GLY A 245 7.88 -24.06 3.04
CA GLY A 245 6.76 -24.49 3.89
C GLY A 245 7.01 -25.85 4.56
N GLN A 246 7.58 -26.80 3.82
CA GLN A 246 7.92 -28.12 4.34
C GLN A 246 9.07 -28.06 5.35
N ASP A 247 10.09 -27.25 5.07
CA ASP A 247 11.25 -27.06 5.94
C ASP A 247 10.85 -26.37 7.26
N VAL A 248 9.99 -25.36 7.19
CA VAL A 248 9.42 -24.71 8.38
C VAL A 248 8.57 -25.68 9.19
N LEU A 249 7.70 -26.47 8.56
CA LEU A 249 6.91 -27.48 9.25
C LEU A 249 7.81 -28.54 9.92
N ASN A 250 8.78 -29.06 9.20
CA ASN A 250 9.75 -30.03 9.70
C ASN A 250 10.55 -29.45 10.88
N LEU A 251 10.95 -28.18 10.81
CA LEU A 251 11.64 -27.49 11.88
C LEU A 251 10.76 -27.32 13.13
N VAL A 252 9.49 -26.95 12.96
CA VAL A 252 8.51 -26.84 14.06
C VAL A 252 8.27 -28.20 14.71
N LEU A 253 8.12 -29.27 13.91
CA LEU A 253 7.95 -30.64 14.40
C LEU A 253 9.21 -31.13 15.13
N ALA A 254 10.40 -30.93 14.56
CA ALA A 254 11.66 -31.29 15.18
C ALA A 254 11.86 -30.54 16.50
N LYS A 255 11.55 -29.24 16.54
CA LYS A 255 11.56 -28.43 17.77
C LYS A 255 10.57 -28.97 18.81
N GLY A 256 9.35 -29.29 18.41
CA GLY A 256 8.34 -29.87 19.30
C GLY A 256 8.77 -31.23 19.86
N PHE A 257 9.37 -32.07 19.02
CA PHE A 257 9.94 -33.35 19.43
C PHE A 257 11.09 -33.17 20.42
N LEU A 258 12.05 -32.28 20.11
CA LEU A 258 13.17 -31.97 21.00
C LEU A 258 12.70 -31.40 22.34
N ALA A 259 11.70 -30.51 22.34
CA ALA A 259 11.11 -29.99 23.57
C ALA A 259 10.50 -31.11 24.43
N LYS A 260 9.76 -32.04 23.80
CA LYS A 260 9.20 -33.22 24.49
C LYS A 260 10.29 -34.16 25.00
N LEU A 261 11.36 -34.35 24.23
CA LEU A 261 12.49 -35.20 24.58
C LEU A 261 13.27 -34.63 25.78
N LEU A 262 13.56 -33.31 25.77
CA LEU A 262 14.23 -32.61 26.86
C LEU A 262 13.35 -32.42 28.10
N GLY A 263 12.02 -32.45 27.95
CA GLY A 263 11.07 -32.47 29.05
C GLY A 263 11.09 -33.78 29.86
N ASN A 264 11.65 -34.86 29.31
CA ASN A 264 11.84 -36.11 30.06
C ASN A 264 13.15 -36.07 30.85
N GLU A 265 13.05 -35.99 32.18
CA GLU A 265 14.20 -35.90 33.08
C GLU A 265 15.22 -37.04 32.93
N THR A 266 14.76 -38.25 32.60
CA THR A 266 15.66 -39.42 32.42
C THR A 266 16.55 -39.25 31.19
N ILE A 267 15.96 -38.77 30.08
CA ILE A 267 16.67 -38.56 28.81
C ILE A 267 17.60 -37.36 28.94
N ARG A 268 17.13 -36.27 29.56
CA ARG A 268 17.96 -35.08 29.82
C ARG A 268 19.19 -35.41 30.67
N ARG A 269 19.02 -36.23 31.73
CA ARG A 269 20.12 -36.68 32.60
C ARG A 269 21.10 -37.59 31.87
N TYR A 270 20.62 -38.46 30.98
CA TYR A 270 21.46 -39.30 30.14
C TYR A 270 22.30 -38.47 29.17
N LEU A 271 21.67 -37.54 28.44
CA LEU A 271 22.35 -36.62 27.52
C LEU A 271 23.35 -35.73 28.24
N GLY A 272 23.03 -35.23 29.43
CA GLY A 272 23.95 -34.43 30.25
C GLY A 272 25.17 -35.19 30.79
N ARG A 273 25.12 -36.54 30.84
CA ARG A 273 26.26 -37.37 31.25
C ARG A 273 27.14 -37.83 30.09
N HIS A 274 26.53 -38.14 28.94
CA HIS A 274 27.23 -38.76 27.81
C HIS A 274 27.51 -37.81 26.64
N GLN A 275 26.69 -36.76 26.44
CA GLN A 275 26.76 -35.85 25.27
C GLN A 275 26.34 -34.42 25.63
N GLN A 276 27.15 -33.75 26.45
CA GLN A 276 26.87 -32.38 26.93
C GLN A 276 26.79 -31.34 25.81
N GLY A 277 27.63 -31.45 24.78
CA GLY A 277 27.61 -30.53 23.63
C GLY A 277 26.29 -30.61 22.85
N MET A 278 25.77 -31.82 22.64
CA MET A 278 24.51 -32.03 21.94
C MET A 278 23.31 -31.52 22.76
N LEU A 279 23.34 -31.69 24.09
CA LEU A 279 22.31 -31.16 24.98
C LEU A 279 22.22 -29.64 24.88
N ALA A 280 23.35 -28.93 24.88
CA ALA A 280 23.40 -27.48 24.75
C ALA A 280 22.82 -26.99 23.42
N GLU A 281 23.12 -27.68 22.30
CA GLU A 281 22.54 -27.33 21.00
C GLU A 281 21.03 -27.62 20.93
N PHE A 282 20.55 -28.73 21.50
CA PHE A 282 19.12 -29.02 21.57
C PHE A 282 18.36 -27.98 22.41
N GLU A 283 18.92 -27.56 23.54
CA GLU A 283 18.35 -26.50 24.36
C GLU A 283 18.31 -25.16 23.59
N ARG A 284 19.35 -24.81 22.82
CA ARG A 284 19.34 -23.62 21.94
C ARG A 284 18.28 -23.68 20.84
N ILE A 285 18.15 -24.82 20.16
CA ILE A 285 17.15 -25.01 19.10
C ILE A 285 15.73 -24.83 19.66
N VAL A 286 15.46 -25.36 20.85
CA VAL A 286 14.15 -25.21 21.53
C VAL A 286 13.92 -23.75 21.98
N GLN A 287 14.96 -23.02 22.37
CA GLN A 287 14.87 -21.62 22.79
C GLN A 287 14.74 -20.61 21.64
N THR A 288 15.00 -21.01 20.39
CA THR A 288 14.91 -20.10 19.24
C THR A 288 13.44 -19.69 19.03
N VAL A 289 13.10 -18.45 19.34
CA VAL A 289 11.74 -17.89 19.18
C VAL A 289 11.52 -17.56 17.71
N SER A 290 10.44 -18.12 17.14
CA SER A 290 9.78 -17.90 15.85
C SER A 290 10.54 -17.17 14.72
N LEU A 291 10.57 -17.80 13.54
CA LEU A 291 11.06 -17.24 12.26
C LEU A 291 10.15 -16.15 11.66
N GLU A 292 9.06 -15.77 12.33
CA GLU A 292 8.14 -14.73 11.85
C GLU A 292 8.59 -13.35 12.37
N LYS A 293 9.29 -12.62 11.52
CA LYS A 293 9.34 -11.16 11.50
C LYS A 293 9.25 -10.67 10.07
#